data_AF-A0A239WZ85-F1
#
_entry.id   AF-A0A239WZ85-F1
#
_cell.length_a   1.000
_cell.length_b   1.000
_cell.length_c   1.000
_cell.angle_alpha   90.00
_cell.angle_beta   90.00
_cell.angle_gamma   90.00
#
_symmetry.space_group_name_H-M   'P 1'
#
loop_
_entity.id
_entity.type
_entity.pdbx_description
1 polymer ?
#
loop_
_entity_poly.entity_id
_entity_poly.type
_entity_poly.pdbx_seq_one_letter_code
_entity_poly.pdbx_strand_id
1 'polypeptide(L)' 'MTPDTFLNMTVEDILKMLKEDDSNFMEAKLVKEDGSGIMFRFSYESLEE' A
#
# COMPACT_ATOMS: atom_id res chain seq x y z
N MET A 1 -3.99 -2.49 9.78
CA MET A 1 -4.98 -2.24 8.71
C MET A 1 -5.63 -3.57 8.33
N THR A 2 -6.93 -3.61 8.06
CA THR A 2 -7.56 -4.86 7.57
C THR A 2 -7.33 -5.01 6.06
N PRO A 3 -7.30 -6.23 5.50
CA PRO A 3 -7.19 -6.44 4.06
C PRO A 3 -8.28 -5.70 3.26
N ASP A 4 -9.50 -5.66 3.80
CA ASP A 4 -10.64 -4.99 3.18
C ASP A 4 -10.47 -3.47 3.13
N THR A 5 -9.82 -2.88 4.14
CA THR A 5 -9.47 -1.46 4.13
C THR A 5 -8.53 -1.16 2.98
N PHE A 6 -7.47 -1.96 2.82
CA PHE A 6 -6.47 -1.78 1.76
C PHE A 6 -7.07 -1.91 0.35
N LEU A 7 -7.95 -2.89 0.13
CA LEU A 7 -8.56 -3.13 -1.18
C LEU A 7 -9.51 -2.00 -1.65
N ASN A 8 -10.01 -1.19 -0.71
CA ASN A 8 -10.89 -0.07 -1.00
C ASN A 8 -10.18 1.29 -0.99
N MET A 9 -8.86 1.33 -0.76
CA MET A 9 -8.11 2.59 -0.76
C MET A 9 -7.91 3.11 -2.18
N THR A 10 -8.03 4.43 -2.33
CA THR A 10 -7.63 5.11 -3.56
C THR A 10 -6.11 5.36 -3.58
N VAL A 11 -5.56 5.67 -4.75
CA VAL A 11 -4.14 6.07 -4.87
C VAL A 11 -3.85 7.34 -4.07
N GLU A 12 -4.81 8.26 -3.96
CA GLU A 12 -4.68 9.49 -3.17
C GLU A 12 -4.61 9.20 -1.66
N ASP A 13 -5.40 8.25 -1.16
CA ASP A 13 -5.33 7.80 0.23
C ASP A 13 -3.96 7.20 0.56
N ILE A 14 -3.45 6.35 -0.34
CA ILE A 14 -2.13 5.74 -0.22
C ILE A 14 -1.04 6.83 -0.20
N LEU A 15 -1.10 7.80 -1.11
CA LEU A 15 -0.15 8.90 -1.17
C LEU A 15 -0.16 9.73 0.12
N LYS A 16 -1.34 10.04 0.64
CA LYS A 16 -1.50 10.77 1.89
C LYS A 16 -0.87 10.01 3.06
N MET A 17 -1.15 8.72 3.18
CA MET A 17 -0.57 7.88 4.23
C MET A 17 0.95 7.82 4.15
N LEU A 18 1.50 7.63 2.95
CA LEU A 18 2.96 7.61 2.74
C LEU A 18 3.62 8.93 3.16
N LYS A 19 2.98 10.07 2.87
CA LYS A 19 3.46 11.39 3.28
C LYS A 19 3.35 11.63 4.79
N GLU A 20 2.26 11.18 5.42
CA GLU A 20 2.06 11.31 6.87
C GLU A 20 3.05 10.43 7.66
N ASP A 21 3.37 9.24 7.14
CA ASP A 21 4.28 8.28 7.75
C ASP A 21 5.77 8.50 7.38
N ASP A 22 6.10 9.60 6.67
CA ASP A 22 7.43 9.91 6.12
C ASP A 22 8.10 8.68 5.46
N SER A 23 7.29 7.94 4.70
CA SER A 23 7.65 6.64 4.13
C SER A 23 7.56 6.68 2.61
N ASN A 24 8.56 6.09 1.95
CA ASN A 24 8.63 6.08 0.48
C ASN A 24 7.88 4.90 -0.16
N PHE A 25 7.42 3.93 0.64
CA PHE A 25 6.67 2.78 0.13
C PHE A 25 5.75 2.16 1.19
N MET A 26 4.71 1.48 0.70
CA MET A 26 3.79 0.69 1.50
C MET A 26 3.66 -0.70 0.87
N GLU A 27 3.67 -1.73 1.72
CA GLU A 27 3.49 -3.12 1.31
C GLU A 27 2.22 -3.70 1.93
N ALA A 28 1.45 -4.43 1.13
CA ALA A 28 0.34 -5.23 1.59
C ALA A 28 0.39 -6.63 1.00
N LYS A 29 0.03 -7.62 1.81
CA LYS A 29 0.05 -9.02 1.43
C LYS A 29 -1.32 -9.63 1.66
N LEU A 30 -1.85 -10.29 0.65
CA LEU A 30 -3.02 -11.15 0.76
C LEU A 30 -2.55 -12.60 0.64
N VAL A 31 -2.74 -13.40 1.70
CA VAL A 31 -2.38 -14.81 1.75
C VAL A 31 -3.64 -15.62 2.02
N LYS A 32 -3.88 -16.65 1.22
CA LYS A 32 -4.97 -17.61 1.41
C LYS A 32 -4.52 -18.77 2.29
N GLU A 33 -5.48 -19.53 2.82
CA GLU A 33 -5.23 -20.70 3.67
C GLU A 33 -4.43 -21.81 2.96
N ASP A 34 -4.52 -21.88 1.62
CA ASP A 34 -3.75 -22.80 0.77
C ASP A 34 -2.28 -22.39 0.58
N GLY A 35 -1.86 -21.27 1.17
CA GLY A 35 -0.51 -20.72 1.09
C GLY A 35 -0.23 -19.89 -0.16
N SER A 36 -1.16 -19.82 -1.12
CA SER A 36 -1.07 -18.92 -2.26
C SER A 36 -1.35 -17.47 -1.85
N GLY A 37 -0.80 -16.50 -2.56
CA GLY A 37 -1.01 -15.10 -2.21
C GLY A 37 -0.48 -14.11 -3.24
N ILE A 38 -0.83 -12.85 -3.03
CA ILE A 38 -0.39 -11.72 -3.83
C ILE A 38 0.22 -10.69 -2.88
N MET A 39 1.33 -10.08 -3.30
CA MET A 39 1.95 -8.95 -2.62
C MET A 39 1.80 -7.71 -3.51
N PHE A 40 1.34 -6.62 -2.91
CA PHE A 40 1.25 -5.32 -3.53
C PHE A 40 2.28 -4.41 -2.86
N ARG A 41 3.09 -3.72 -3.67
CA ARG A 41 4.00 -2.68 -3.20
C ARG A 41 3.69 -1.38 -3.93
N PHE A 42 3.34 -0.36 -3.18
CA PHE A 42 3.14 0.99 -3.66
C PHE A 42 4.34 1.83 -3.26
N SER A 43 5.07 2.34 -4.24
CA SER A 43 6.18 3.26 -3.98
C SER A 43 5.75 4.66 -4.40
N TYR A 44 6.07 5.64 -3.56
CA TYR A 44 5.97 7.05 -3.88
C TYR A 44 7.39 7.60 -4.09
N GLU A 45 7.56 8.32 -5.18
CA GLU A 45 8.73 9.13 -5.45
C GLU A 45 8.24 10.57 -5.66
N SER A 46 8.84 11.53 -4.97
CA SER A 46 8.54 12.94 -5.18
C SER A 46 8.98 13.31 -6.59
N LEU A 47 8.09 13.90 -7.38
CA LEU A 47 8.39 14.38 -8.74
C LEU A 47 9.06 15.77 -8.72
N GLU A 48 9.80 16.12 -7.66
CA GLU A 48 10.54 17.39 -7.63
C GLU A 48 11.75 17.32 -8.58
N GLU A 49 11.69 18.15 -9.63
CA GLU A 49 12.84 18.61 -10.44
C GLU A 49 13.60 19.74 -9.73
#